data_AF-A0A0E0M7F1-F1
#
_entry.id   AF-A0A0E0M7F1-F1
#
_cell.length_a   1.000
_cell.length_b   1.000
_cell.length_c   1.000
_cell.angle_alpha   90.00
_cell.angle_beta   90.00
_cell.angle_gamma   90.00
#
_symmetry.space_group_name_H-M   'P 1'
#
loop_
_entity.id
_entity.type
_entity.pdbx_description
1 polymer ?
#
loop_
_entity_poly.entity_id
_entity_poly.type
_entity_poly.pdbx_seq_one_letter_code
_entity_poly.pdbx_strand_id
1 'polypeptide(L)'
;MVVTLAAVTALLVAATATPPAGYTTPEDVNSDFIKQVGKFAVTVYKLAKGVSLYYVSTSQCWSMPAGGGANDYWMVLTATNGAGAAGSYVATVWGIPGSESKTWKLLSFNATS
;
A
#
# COMPACT_ATOMS: atom_id res chain seq x y z
N MET A 1 27.23 31.79 -9.20
CA MET A 1 25.96 31.34 -9.81
C MET A 1 25.31 30.39 -8.82
N VAL A 2 24.34 30.87 -8.04
CA VAL A 2 23.69 30.06 -6.98
C VAL A 2 22.50 29.37 -7.62
N VAL A 3 22.56 28.04 -7.71
CA VAL A 3 21.43 27.23 -8.21
C VAL A 3 20.49 27.00 -7.02
N THR A 4 19.39 27.73 -6.98
CA THR A 4 18.31 27.50 -6.02
C THR A 4 17.55 26.23 -6.40
N LEU A 5 17.66 25.18 -5.60
CA LEU A 5 16.76 24.02 -5.66
C LEU A 5 15.39 24.45 -5.11
N ALA A 6 14.38 24.50 -5.98
CA ALA A 6 12.99 24.59 -5.55
C ALA A 6 12.56 23.23 -5.00
N ALA A 7 12.36 23.14 -3.69
CA ALA A 7 11.74 21.98 -3.07
C ALA A 7 10.24 21.97 -3.41
N VAL A 8 9.83 21.07 -4.30
CA VAL A 8 8.40 20.82 -4.56
C VAL A 8 7.87 20.03 -3.38
N THR A 9 7.23 20.72 -2.44
CA THR A 9 6.46 20.09 -1.36
C THR A 9 5.18 19.51 -1.96
N ALA A 10 5.23 18.24 -2.35
CA ALA A 10 4.04 17.48 -2.65
C ALA A 10 3.25 17.28 -1.35
N LEU A 11 2.17 18.05 -1.18
CA LEU A 11 1.18 17.80 -0.13
C LEU A 11 0.57 16.43 -0.40
N LEU A 12 0.91 15.45 0.44
CA LEU A 12 0.28 14.14 0.46
C LEU A 12 -1.17 14.33 0.90
N VAL A 13 -2.09 14.46 -0.06
CA VAL A 13 -3.52 14.35 0.21
C VAL A 13 -3.73 12.91 0.69
N ALA A 14 -3.87 12.72 2.00
CA ALA A 14 -4.30 11.46 2.55
C ALA A 14 -5.71 11.20 2.01
N ALA A 15 -5.85 10.25 1.08
CA ALA A 15 -7.16 9.86 0.58
C ALA A 15 -8.04 9.45 1.78
N THR A 16 -9.22 10.06 1.87
CA THR A 16 -10.24 9.81 2.90
C THR A 16 -10.97 8.49 2.66
N ALA A 17 -10.25 7.46 2.21
CA ALA A 17 -10.84 6.15 2.01
C ALA A 17 -11.22 5.59 3.39
N THR A 18 -12.43 5.03 3.47
CA THR A 18 -12.89 4.37 4.69
C THR A 18 -12.67 2.86 4.51
N PRO A 19 -12.13 2.17 5.52
CA PRO A 19 -11.97 0.72 5.44
C PRO A 19 -13.35 0.05 5.25
N PRO A 20 -13.44 -1.03 4.45
CA PRO A 20 -14.66 -1.81 4.32
C PRO A 20 -15.14 -2.38 5.67
N ALA A 21 -16.42 -2.73 5.75
CA ALA A 21 -16.96 -3.41 6.92
C ALA A 21 -16.19 -4.72 7.21
N GLY A 22 -15.87 -4.97 8.48
CA GLY A 22 -15.12 -6.15 8.93
C GLY A 22 -13.65 -5.89 9.26
N TYR A 23 -13.06 -4.82 8.71
CA TYR A 23 -11.71 -4.38 9.06
C TYR A 23 -11.70 -3.63 10.38
N THR A 24 -11.48 -4.36 11.48
CA THR A 24 -11.65 -3.84 12.86
C THR A 24 -10.34 -3.48 13.55
N THR A 25 -9.21 -3.97 13.04
CA THR A 25 -7.92 -3.79 13.72
C THR A 25 -7.07 -2.77 12.97
N PRO A 26 -6.84 -1.57 13.52
CA PRO A 26 -5.91 -0.63 12.91
C PRO A 26 -4.47 -1.13 13.07
N GLU A 27 -3.70 -1.08 11.98
CA GLU A 27 -2.30 -1.51 11.97
C GLU A 27 -1.36 -0.30 12.03
N ASP A 28 -0.16 -0.48 12.61
CA ASP A 28 0.85 0.57 12.60
C ASP A 28 1.49 0.69 11.21
N VAL A 29 1.10 1.74 10.48
CA VAL A 29 1.62 2.06 9.13
C VAL A 29 3.11 2.37 9.11
N ASN A 30 3.70 2.72 10.26
CA ASN A 30 5.13 2.98 10.38
C ASN A 30 5.96 1.73 10.66
N SER A 31 5.31 0.62 11.01
CA SER A 31 6.00 -0.66 11.22
C SER A 31 6.65 -1.15 9.93
N ASP A 32 7.81 -1.81 10.06
CA ASP A 32 8.50 -2.37 8.90
C ASP A 32 7.69 -3.47 8.21
N PHE A 33 6.90 -4.22 8.99
CA PHE A 33 5.99 -5.22 8.47
C PHE A 33 4.97 -4.61 7.50
N ILE A 34 4.22 -3.59 7.93
CA ILE A 34 3.20 -2.96 7.07
C ILE A 34 3.83 -2.25 5.87
N LYS A 35 5.01 -1.64 6.02
CA LYS A 35 5.77 -1.10 4.89
C LYS A 35 6.13 -2.21 3.88
N GLN A 36 6.51 -3.40 4.33
CA GLN A 36 6.78 -4.53 3.44
C GLN A 36 5.52 -5.04 2.74
N VAL A 37 4.38 -5.12 3.44
CA VAL A 37 3.09 -5.48 2.82
C VAL A 37 2.69 -4.47 1.74
N GLY A 38 2.85 -3.17 2.00
CA GLY A 38 2.61 -2.11 1.01
C GLY A 38 3.54 -2.21 -0.21
N LYS A 39 4.84 -2.43 0.00
CA LYS A 39 5.82 -2.66 -1.08
C LYS A 39 5.49 -3.89 -1.90
N PHE A 40 5.05 -4.97 -1.25
CA PHE A 40 4.57 -6.18 -1.90
C PHE A 40 3.38 -5.88 -2.81
N ALA A 41 2.35 -5.18 -2.30
CA ALA A 41 1.16 -4.85 -3.07
C ALA A 41 1.49 -4.07 -4.36
N VAL A 42 2.27 -3.00 -4.24
CA VAL A 42 2.69 -2.20 -5.40
C VAL A 42 3.55 -3.02 -6.36
N THR A 43 4.45 -3.87 -5.84
CA THR A 43 5.32 -4.71 -6.67
C THR A 43 4.55 -5.78 -7.44
N VAL A 44 3.59 -6.46 -6.81
CA VAL A 44 2.78 -7.44 -7.52
C VAL A 44 1.92 -6.76 -8.58
N TYR A 45 1.31 -5.61 -8.27
CA TYR A 45 0.53 -4.86 -9.25
C TYR A 45 1.35 -4.40 -10.45
N LYS A 46 2.54 -3.82 -10.22
CA LYS A 46 3.42 -3.34 -11.29
C LYS A 46 3.81 -4.48 -12.24
N LEU A 47 4.09 -5.67 -11.69
CA LEU A 47 4.45 -6.86 -12.46
C LEU A 47 3.25 -7.41 -13.21
N ALA A 48 2.08 -7.50 -12.56
CA ALA A 48 0.87 -8.04 -13.16
C ALA A 48 0.31 -7.17 -14.30
N LYS A 49 0.51 -5.85 -14.23
CA LYS A 49 0.01 -4.89 -15.24
C LYS A 49 1.07 -4.41 -16.23
N GLY A 50 2.34 -4.74 -16.01
CA GLY A 50 3.44 -4.26 -16.86
C GLY A 50 3.62 -2.74 -16.81
N VAL A 51 3.32 -2.11 -15.68
CA VAL A 51 3.42 -0.65 -15.49
C VAL A 51 4.60 -0.28 -14.60
N SER A 52 5.09 0.94 -14.73
CA SER A 52 6.07 1.50 -13.80
C SER A 52 5.36 2.14 -12.61
N LEU A 53 5.44 1.50 -11.45
CA LEU A 53 4.86 1.99 -10.20
C LEU A 53 5.77 1.65 -9.01
N TYR A 54 6.00 2.63 -8.13
CA TYR A 54 6.94 2.53 -7.00
C TYR A 54 6.27 2.95 -5.70
N TYR A 55 6.40 2.12 -4.66
CA TYR A 55 5.84 2.39 -3.35
C TYR A 55 6.49 3.63 -2.72
N VAL A 56 5.68 4.54 -2.18
CA VAL A 56 6.13 5.70 -1.41
C VAL A 56 5.79 5.52 0.08
N SER A 57 4.51 5.36 0.40
CA SER A 57 4.04 5.27 1.78
C SER A 57 2.68 4.58 1.89
N THR A 58 2.37 4.14 3.10
CA THR A 58 1.04 3.71 3.52
C THR A 58 0.48 4.78 4.46
N SER A 59 -0.69 5.33 4.15
CA SER A 59 -1.35 6.33 5.01
C SER A 59 -2.36 5.72 5.98
N GLN A 60 -2.94 4.58 5.61
CA GLN A 60 -3.86 3.82 6.47
C GLN A 60 -3.66 2.33 6.23
N CYS A 61 -3.81 1.54 7.30
CA CYS A 61 -3.91 0.11 7.19
C CYS A 61 -4.82 -0.43 8.29
N TRP A 62 -5.73 -1.32 7.90
CA TRP A 62 -6.57 -2.09 8.80
C TRP A 62 -6.53 -3.55 8.42
N SER A 63 -6.64 -4.43 9.41
CA SER A 63 -6.71 -5.87 9.20
C SER A 63 -8.01 -6.48 9.70
N MET A 64 -8.35 -7.62 9.09
CA MET A 64 -9.41 -8.52 9.57
C MET A 64 -8.95 -9.98 9.46
N PRO A 65 -9.41 -10.87 10.36
CA PRO A 65 -9.15 -12.29 10.23
C PRO A 65 -9.75 -12.87 8.94
N ALA A 66 -8.94 -13.60 8.18
CA ALA A 66 -9.34 -14.31 6.96
C ALA A 66 -9.42 -15.84 7.15
N GLY A 67 -9.30 -16.30 8.40
CA GLY A 67 -9.32 -17.72 8.77
C GLY A 67 -7.98 -18.44 8.61
N GLY A 68 -7.80 -19.56 9.29
CA GLY A 68 -6.57 -20.38 9.19
C GLY A 68 -5.28 -19.67 9.61
N GLY A 69 -5.37 -18.67 10.50
CA GLY A 69 -4.24 -17.84 10.93
C GLY A 69 -3.88 -16.71 9.96
N ALA A 70 -4.63 -16.53 8.88
CA ALA A 70 -4.42 -15.46 7.91
C ALA A 70 -5.22 -14.21 8.27
N ASN A 71 -4.72 -13.07 7.77
CA ASN A 71 -5.41 -11.80 7.79
C ASN A 71 -5.50 -11.22 6.37
N ASP A 72 -6.58 -10.51 6.12
CA ASP A 72 -6.66 -9.54 5.03
C ASP A 72 -6.22 -8.17 5.56
N TYR A 73 -5.36 -7.50 4.80
CA TYR A 73 -4.84 -6.16 5.07
C TYR A 73 -5.39 -5.22 4.02
N TRP A 74 -6.29 -4.34 4.42
CA TRP A 74 -6.76 -3.24 3.60
C TRP A 74 -5.85 -2.03 3.84
N MET A 75 -5.40 -1.40 2.77
CA MET A 75 -4.37 -0.37 2.83
C MET A 75 -4.69 0.79 1.89
N VAL A 76 -4.43 2.01 2.35
CA VAL A 76 -4.35 3.19 1.50
C VAL A 76 -2.87 3.50 1.27
N LEU A 77 -2.48 3.49 0.01
CA LEU A 77 -1.10 3.58 -0.44
C LEU A 77 -0.90 4.86 -1.26
N THR A 78 0.29 5.42 -1.16
CA THR A 78 0.82 6.38 -2.14
C THR A 78 1.89 5.68 -2.95
N ALA A 79 1.83 5.80 -4.27
CA ALA A 79 2.84 5.28 -5.18
C ALA A 79 3.12 6.27 -6.31
N THR A 80 4.33 6.27 -6.84
CA THR A 80 4.75 7.12 -7.96
C THR A 80 4.92 6.32 -9.23
N ASN A 81 4.54 6.90 -10.36
CA ASN A 81 4.81 6.30 -11.68
C ASN A 81 6.27 6.52 -12.12
N GLY A 82 6.66 5.95 -13.27
CA GLY A 82 8.00 6.13 -13.83
C GLY A 82 8.39 7.57 -14.17
N ALA A 83 7.44 8.49 -14.26
CA ALA A 83 7.67 9.92 -14.46
C ALA A 83 7.72 10.71 -13.13
N GLY A 84 7.63 10.03 -11.98
CA GLY A 84 7.65 10.64 -10.65
C GLY A 84 6.31 11.22 -10.18
N ALA A 85 5.23 11.09 -10.95
CA ALA A 85 3.91 11.56 -10.53
C ALA A 85 3.32 10.61 -9.49
N ALA A 86 2.91 11.17 -8.34
CA ALA A 86 2.30 10.42 -7.25
C ALA A 86 0.80 10.21 -7.48
N GLY A 87 0.30 9.03 -7.11
CA GLY A 87 -1.11 8.68 -7.05
C GLY A 87 -1.45 7.97 -5.75
N SER A 88 -2.72 8.01 -5.36
CA SER A 88 -3.26 7.27 -4.22
C SER A 88 -4.03 6.03 -4.69
N TYR A 89 -3.89 4.95 -3.93
CA TYR A 89 -4.42 3.64 -4.26
C TYR A 89 -4.97 2.97 -3.01
N VAL A 90 -6.01 2.15 -3.20
CA VAL A 90 -6.51 1.22 -2.19
C VAL A 90 -6.14 -0.19 -2.62
N ALA A 91 -5.55 -0.94 -1.70
CA ALA A 91 -5.16 -2.32 -1.91
C ALA A 91 -5.70 -3.24 -0.82
N THR A 92 -5.93 -4.51 -1.17
CA THR A 92 -6.20 -5.58 -0.22
C THR A 92 -5.20 -6.70 -0.43
N VAL A 93 -4.51 -7.09 0.64
CA VAL A 93 -3.49 -8.14 0.64
C VAL A 93 -3.86 -9.23 1.63
N TRP A 94 -3.80 -10.49 1.22
CA TRP A 94 -3.96 -11.64 2.10
C TRP A 94 -2.61 -12.23 2.48
N GLY A 95 -2.44 -12.62 3.74
CA GLY A 95 -1.26 -13.34 4.18
C GLY A 95 -1.31 -13.86 5.61
N ILE A 96 -0.39 -14.77 5.91
CA ILE A 96 -0.14 -15.31 7.25
C ILE A 96 1.22 -14.76 7.72
N PRO A 97 1.25 -13.89 8.74
CA PRO A 97 2.51 -13.41 9.31
C PRO A 97 3.43 -14.55 9.76
N GLY A 98 4.72 -14.47 9.40
CA GLY A 98 5.73 -15.47 9.78
C GLY A 98 5.62 -16.83 9.09
N SER A 99 4.65 -17.05 8.21
CA SER A 99 4.52 -18.31 7.49
C SER A 99 5.42 -18.37 6.26
N GLU A 100 6.31 -19.35 6.22
CA GLU A 100 7.13 -19.66 5.03
C GLU A 100 6.44 -20.65 4.08
N SER A 101 5.39 -21.35 4.56
CA SER A 101 4.69 -22.41 3.81
C SER A 101 3.50 -21.92 2.97
N LYS A 102 3.14 -20.63 3.10
CA LYS A 102 2.00 -20.01 2.40
C LYS A 102 2.46 -18.71 1.75
N THR A 103 2.13 -18.56 0.48
CA THR A 103 2.46 -17.37 -0.29
C THR A 103 1.46 -16.26 -0.04
N TRP A 104 1.97 -15.05 0.15
CA TRP A 104 1.20 -13.82 0.21
C TRP A 104 0.51 -13.54 -1.13
N LYS A 105 -0.67 -12.91 -1.10
CA LYS A 105 -1.48 -12.64 -2.30
C LYS A 105 -1.99 -11.22 -2.33
N LEU A 106 -1.85 -10.55 -3.46
CA LEU A 106 -2.57 -9.31 -3.74
C LEU A 106 -3.99 -9.67 -4.21
N LEU A 107 -5.01 -9.27 -3.47
CA LEU A 107 -6.40 -9.55 -3.79
C LEU A 107 -7.02 -8.44 -4.66
N SER A 108 -6.72 -7.19 -4.34
CA SER A 108 -7.25 -6.03 -5.08
C SER A 108 -6.26 -4.86 -5.05
N PHE A 109 -6.32 -4.01 -6.09
CA PHE A 109 -5.52 -2.79 -6.19
C PHE A 109 -6.23 -1.80 -7.14
N ASN A 110 -6.72 -0.69 -6.60
CA ASN A 110 -7.54 0.29 -7.32
C ASN A 110 -7.04 1.71 -7.03
N ALA A 111 -7.09 2.60 -8.02
CA ALA A 111 -6.84 4.03 -7.80
C ALA A 111 -8.01 4.66 -7.01
N THR A 112 -7.74 5.67 -6.18
CA THR A 112 -8.77 6.32 -5.33
C THR A 112 -9.55 7.46 -5.99
N SER A 113 -9.24 7.79 -7.26
CA SER A 113 -9.79 8.92 -8.05
C SER A 113 -9.30 10.29 -7.61
#